data_AF-A0A352J0E6-F1
#
_entry.id   AF-A0A352J0E6-F1
#
_cell.length_a   1.000
_cell.length_b   1.000
_cell.length_c   1.000
_cell.angle_alpha   90.00
_cell.angle_beta   90.00
_cell.angle_gamma   90.00
#
_symmetry.space_group_name_H-M   'P 1'
#
loop_
_entity.id
_entity.type
_entity.pdbx_description
1 polymer ?
#
loop_
_entity_poly.entity_id
_entity_poly.type
_entity_poly.pdbx_seq_one_letter_code
_entity_poly.pdbx_strand_id
1 'polypeptide(L)'
;KDAIIGVTVPNLTGGYAAMMPNHHITKPVLIGEIQDNGQFSVVWETSGLVAGDAWSDYLPGSRDMIADWRKPLFCGTFNTATGTCGASAGEMAAEAE
;
A
#
# COMPACT_ATOMS: atom_id res chain seq x y z
N LYS A 1 2.05 -13.17 18.74
CA LYS A 1 2.84 -12.59 17.63
C LYS A 1 1.90 -12.52 16.44
N ASP A 2 1.53 -11.34 15.97
CA ASP A 2 0.86 -11.24 14.66
C ASP A 2 1.87 -11.79 13.64
N ALA A 3 1.47 -12.84 12.90
CA ALA A 3 2.44 -13.79 12.38
C ALA A 3 3.38 -13.20 11.32
N ILE A 4 2.96 -12.15 10.61
CA ILE A 4 3.66 -11.65 9.41
C ILE A 4 4.13 -10.20 9.48
N ILE A 5 3.54 -9.33 10.32
CA ILE A 5 3.95 -7.92 10.42
C ILE A 5 5.41 -7.83 10.93
N GLY A 6 6.25 -7.08 10.22
CA GLY A 6 7.68 -6.94 10.48
C GLY A 6 8.56 -8.06 9.90
N VAL A 7 7.97 -9.12 9.33
CA VAL A 7 8.75 -10.13 8.59
C VAL A 7 9.42 -9.45 7.40
N THR A 8 10.71 -9.72 7.25
CA THR A 8 11.57 -9.13 6.21
C THR A 8 12.26 -10.24 5.43
N VAL A 9 12.18 -10.19 4.10
CA VAL A 9 12.74 -11.20 3.19
C VAL A 9 13.45 -10.55 2.01
N PRO A 10 14.46 -11.18 1.39
CA PRO A 10 15.03 -10.70 0.14
C PRO A 10 13.97 -10.57 -0.95
N ASN A 11 14.07 -9.55 -1.79
CA ASN A 11 13.16 -9.32 -2.91
C ASN A 11 13.89 -9.43 -4.27
N LEU A 12 13.10 -9.47 -5.35
CA LEU A 12 13.63 -9.64 -6.71
C LEU A 12 14.21 -8.34 -7.32
N THR A 13 14.26 -7.25 -6.54
CA THR A 13 14.89 -5.98 -6.95
C THR A 13 16.23 -5.76 -6.23
N GLY A 14 16.83 -6.81 -5.68
CA GLY A 14 18.16 -6.77 -5.05
C GLY A 14 18.19 -6.23 -3.61
N GLY A 15 17.02 -5.96 -3.01
CA GLY A 15 16.90 -5.47 -1.64
C GLY A 15 16.13 -6.43 -0.74
N TYR A 16 15.50 -5.87 0.30
CA TYR A 16 14.60 -6.59 1.19
C TYR A 16 13.20 -5.98 1.12
N ALA A 17 12.16 -6.79 1.28
CA ALA A 17 10.79 -6.33 1.47
C ALA A 17 10.36 -6.64 2.91
N ALA A 18 9.79 -5.66 3.59
CA ALA A 18 9.24 -5.80 4.94
C ALA A 18 7.72 -5.70 4.90
N MET A 19 7.02 -6.58 5.64
CA MET A 19 5.57 -6.52 5.81
C MET A 19 5.17 -5.44 6.81
N MET A 20 4.41 -4.45 6.37
CA MET A 20 3.98 -3.32 7.18
C MET A 20 2.65 -3.59 7.89
N PRO A 21 2.31 -2.83 8.96
CA PRO A 21 1.05 -3.00 9.69
C PRO A 21 -0.22 -2.87 8.87
N ASN A 22 -0.18 -2.17 7.73
CA ASN A 22 -1.28 -2.04 6.78
C ASN A 22 -1.38 -3.23 5.80
N HIS A 23 -0.65 -4.33 6.05
CA HIS A 23 -0.55 -5.53 5.22
C HIS A 23 0.00 -5.33 3.79
N HIS A 24 0.63 -4.18 3.52
CA HIS A 24 1.41 -3.97 2.32
C HIS A 24 2.89 -4.17 2.62
N ILE A 25 3.67 -4.54 1.60
CA ILE A 25 5.12 -4.69 1.73
C ILE A 25 5.86 -3.45 1.21
N THR A 26 7.02 -3.17 1.77
CA THR A 26 7.92 -2.15 1.22
C THR A 26 8.50 -2.60 -0.13
N LYS A 27 8.58 -1.69 -1.10
CA LYS A 27 9.17 -1.93 -2.44
C LYS A 27 9.82 -0.66 -2.99
N PRO A 28 10.86 -0.76 -3.82
CA PRO A 28 11.29 0.39 -4.61
C PRO A 28 10.23 0.71 -5.69
N VAL A 29 10.22 1.96 -6.16
CA VAL A 29 9.47 2.36 -7.36
C VAL A 29 10.47 2.58 -8.47
N LEU A 30 10.24 1.93 -9.61
CA LEU A 30 11.07 2.02 -10.80
C LEU A 30 10.25 2.63 -11.93
N ILE A 31 10.83 3.60 -12.64
CA ILE A 31 10.28 4.12 -13.90
C ILE A 31 11.09 3.53 -15.03
N GLY A 32 10.39 2.81 -15.93
CA GLY A 32 10.99 2.12 -17.06
C GLY A 32 10.60 2.74 -18.40
N GLU A 33 11.55 2.84 -19.32
CA GLU A 33 11.33 3.22 -20.71
C GLU A 33 11.34 1.98 -21.61
N ILE A 34 10.32 1.85 -22.46
CA ILE A 34 10.22 0.74 -23.43
C ILE A 34 11.23 0.99 -24.56
N GLN A 35 12.05 -0.02 -24.85
CA GLN A 35 13.05 0.01 -25.90
C GLN A 35 12.50 -0.60 -27.21
N ASP A 36 13.16 -0.36 -28.34
CA ASP A 36 12.76 -0.88 -29.66
C ASP A 36 12.65 -2.41 -29.73
N ASN A 37 13.37 -3.11 -28.85
CA ASN A 37 13.33 -4.57 -28.74
C ASN A 37 12.25 -5.09 -27.76
N GLY A 38 11.40 -4.22 -27.24
CA GLY A 38 10.33 -4.56 -26.30
C GLY A 38 10.80 -4.83 -24.86
N GLN A 39 12.05 -4.51 -24.52
CA GLN A 39 12.54 -4.57 -23.13
C GLN A 39 12.38 -3.22 -22.42
N PHE A 40 12.52 -3.23 -21.10
CA PHE A 40 12.49 -2.01 -20.28
C PHE A 40 13.91 -1.63 -19.87
N SER A 41 14.25 -0.36 -20.02
CA SER A 41 15.40 0.25 -19.36
C SER A 41 14.90 1.02 -18.14
N VAL A 42 15.49 0.81 -16.95
CA VAL A 42 15.17 1.61 -15.77
C VAL A 42 15.85 2.97 -15.91
N VAL A 43 15.05 4.03 -16.04
CA VAL A 43 15.54 5.41 -16.23
C VAL A 43 15.52 6.22 -14.93
N TRP A 44 14.79 5.75 -13.92
CA TRP A 44 14.77 6.34 -12.59
C TRP A 44 14.32 5.32 -11.54
N GLU A 45 14.83 5.46 -10.33
CA GLU A 45 14.43 4.69 -9.15
C GLU A 45 14.36 5.57 -7.90
N THR A 46 13.50 5.16 -6.95
CA THR A 46 13.51 5.76 -5.61
C THR A 46 14.84 5.50 -4.89
N SER A 47 15.31 6.45 -4.08
CA SER A 47 16.57 6.30 -3.31
C SER A 47 16.56 5.18 -2.26
N GLY A 48 15.38 4.61 -1.99
CA GLY A 48 15.18 3.51 -1.07
C GLY A 48 13.83 2.84 -1.29
N LEU A 49 13.35 2.14 -0.27
CA LEU A 49 12.06 1.45 -0.30
C LEU A 49 10.93 2.41 0.10
N VAL A 50 9.82 2.32 -0.61
CA VAL A 50 8.58 3.03 -0.30
C VAL A 50 7.67 2.09 0.48
N ALA A 51 7.07 2.59 1.56
CA ALA A 51 5.99 1.89 2.24
C ALA A 51 4.72 1.98 1.39
N GLY A 52 4.11 0.84 1.06
CA GLY A 52 2.87 0.84 0.30
C GLY A 52 1.76 1.52 1.08
N ASP A 53 0.95 2.32 0.38
CA ASP A 53 -0.28 2.88 0.92
C ASP A 53 -1.47 2.05 0.44
N ALA A 54 -2.41 1.78 1.34
CA ALA A 54 -3.59 0.95 1.05
C ALA A 54 -4.69 1.74 0.33
N TRP A 55 -4.71 3.07 0.52
CA TRP A 55 -5.78 3.95 0.06
C TRP A 55 -5.21 5.15 -0.67
N SER A 56 -6.01 5.77 -1.54
CA SER A 56 -5.58 6.96 -2.27
C SER A 56 -5.99 8.22 -1.54
N ASP A 57 -5.03 9.12 -1.29
CA ASP A 57 -5.25 10.48 -0.78
C ASP A 57 -6.08 11.37 -1.73
N TYR A 58 -6.22 10.97 -2.99
CA TYR A 58 -6.81 11.80 -4.04
C TYR A 58 -8.25 11.41 -4.40
N LEU A 59 -8.69 10.20 -4.04
CA LEU A 59 -10.04 9.74 -4.35
C LEU A 59 -10.99 10.11 -3.20
N PRO A 60 -12.14 10.74 -3.48
CA PRO A 60 -13.09 11.15 -2.45
C PRO A 60 -13.48 10.03 -1.48
N GLY A 61 -13.72 8.83 -1.99
CA GLY A 61 -14.13 7.68 -1.20
C GLY A 61 -13.02 7.01 -0.38
N SER A 62 -11.74 7.38 -0.54
CA SER A 62 -10.64 6.71 0.18
C SER A 62 -9.65 7.64 0.88
N ARG A 63 -9.68 8.95 0.61
CA ARG A 63 -8.69 9.90 1.12
C ARG A 63 -8.52 9.89 2.63
N ASP A 64 -9.60 9.61 3.36
CA ASP A 64 -9.62 9.63 4.82
C ASP A 64 -9.39 8.23 5.42
N MET A 65 -9.07 7.23 4.60
CA MET A 65 -8.96 5.83 5.03
C MET A 65 -7.52 5.42 5.31
N ILE A 66 -7.35 4.63 6.37
CA ILE A 66 -6.11 3.92 6.68
C ILE A 66 -6.39 2.44 6.93
N ALA A 67 -5.36 1.63 6.74
CA ALA A 67 -5.34 0.24 7.16
C ALA A 67 -4.30 0.03 8.27
N ASP A 68 -4.70 -0.60 9.36
CA ASP A 68 -3.80 -1.06 10.42
C ASP A 68 -4.34 -2.34 11.06
N TRP A 69 -3.64 -3.43 10.83
CA TRP A 69 -4.00 -4.75 11.33
C TRP A 69 -3.41 -5.05 12.71
N ARG A 70 -2.79 -4.08 13.37
CA ARG A 70 -2.38 -4.21 14.77
C ARG A 70 -3.57 -3.96 15.68
N LYS A 71 -3.62 -4.72 16.78
CA LYS A 71 -4.57 -4.45 17.87
C LYS A 71 -4.17 -3.15 18.60
N PRO A 72 -5.14 -2.33 19.05
CA PRO A 72 -6.57 -2.60 19.10
C PRO A 72 -7.35 -2.26 17.82
N LEU A 73 -6.76 -1.55 16.86
CA LEU A 73 -7.47 -1.04 15.69
C LEU A 73 -7.98 -2.16 14.78
N PHE A 74 -7.09 -3.07 14.37
CA PHE A 74 -7.39 -4.29 13.60
C PHE A 74 -8.41 -4.06 12.47
N CYS A 75 -8.14 -3.08 11.60
CA CYS A 75 -9.08 -2.63 10.58
C CYS A 75 -8.36 -2.30 9.26
N GLY A 76 -8.93 -2.73 8.12
CA GLY A 76 -8.40 -2.40 6.78
C GLY A 76 -8.97 -1.12 6.16
N THR A 77 -10.12 -0.65 6.66
CA THR A 77 -10.95 0.43 6.12
C THR A 77 -11.33 1.40 7.23
N PHE A 78 -10.34 1.83 8.03
CA PHE A 78 -10.59 2.75 9.12
C PHE A 78 -10.66 4.18 8.57
N ASN A 79 -11.83 4.80 8.69
CA ASN A 79 -12.00 6.19 8.32
C ASN A 79 -11.53 7.09 9.48
N THR A 80 -10.47 7.85 9.24
CA THR A 80 -9.84 8.75 10.22
C THR A 80 -10.68 9.98 10.54
N ALA A 81 -11.58 10.39 9.66
CA ALA A 81 -12.50 11.51 9.87
C ALA A 81 -13.69 11.13 10.77
N THR A 82 -14.25 9.92 10.59
CA THR A 82 -15.40 9.46 11.38
C THR A 82 -15.01 8.61 12.59
N GLY A 83 -13.78 8.07 12.62
CA GLY A 83 -13.31 7.15 13.64
C GLY A 83 -13.97 5.76 13.57
N THR A 84 -14.57 5.41 12.43
CA THR A 84 -15.28 4.14 12.25
C THR A 84 -14.49 3.19 11.36
N CYS A 85 -14.43 1.92 11.74
CA CYS A 85 -14.04 0.84 10.84
C CYS A 85 -15.27 0.44 10.00
N GLY A 86 -15.23 0.66 8.68
CA GLY A 86 -16.40 0.55 7.78
C GLY A 86 -16.35 -0.60 6.76
N ALA A 87 -17.49 -0.93 6.13
CA ALA A 87 -17.72 -2.21 5.45
C ALA A 87 -17.03 -2.39 4.09
N SER A 88 -17.17 -3.62 3.56
CA SER A 88 -16.65 -4.06 2.27
C SER A 88 -16.98 -3.09 1.13
N ALA A 89 -16.16 -3.13 0.07
CA ALA A 89 -16.12 -2.23 -1.08
C ALA A 89 -17.47 -1.80 -1.74
N GLY A 90 -18.61 -2.41 -1.39
CA GLY A 90 -19.94 -2.03 -1.84
C GLY A 90 -20.54 -0.79 -1.18
N GLU A 91 -20.19 -0.44 0.06
CA GLU A 91 -20.68 0.80 0.70
C GLU A 91 -19.92 2.05 0.21
N MET A 92 -18.65 1.88 -0.20
CA MET A 92 -17.77 2.96 -0.65
C MET A 92 -18.18 3.59 -2.00
N ALA A 93 -18.96 2.86 -2.81
CA ALA A 93 -19.44 3.35 -4.10
C ALA A 93 -20.70 4.24 -3.97
N ALA A 94 -21.46 4.11 -2.86
CA ALA A 94 -22.73 4.81 -2.68
C ALA A 94 -22.58 6.26 -2.18
N GLU A 95 -21.43 6.62 -1.60
CA GLU A 95 -21.13 7.97 -1.09
C GLU A 95 -20.45 8.87 -2.14
N ALA A 96 -20.24 8.36 -3.36
CA ALA A 96 -19.56 9.06 -4.44
C ALA A 96 -20.52 9.68 -5.49
N GLU A 97 -21.83 9.65 -5.24
CA GLU A 97 -22.88 10.30 -6.04
C GLU A 97 -23.42 11.58 -5.39
#